data_AF-A0A1W9QGI1-F1
#
_entry.id   AF-A0A1W9QGI1-F1
#
_cell.length_a   1.000
_cell.length_b   1.000
_cell.length_c   1.000
_cell.angle_alpha   90.00
_cell.angle_beta   90.00
_cell.angle_gamma   90.00
#
_symmetry.space_group_name_H-M   'P 1'
#
loop_
_entity.id
_entity.type
_entity.pdbx_description
1 polymer ?
#
loop_
_entity_poly.entity_id
_entity_poly.type
_entity_poly.pdbx_seq_one_letter_code
_entity_poly.pdbx_strand_id
1 'polypeptide(L)'
;MELEQSRGQLGKRPFRVGALGAWTLSVAIVACSSANSGKRGADADGVSATGGTGSSSEDQGSGGLSASGGGSYDEYDDDLSVSPPGGGNSDGGTVCEETSAETELAPLYLAFAFDVSGSMGALDRPYWWHDPERKWRPVVEATKAFFEEPSLERMNASMVLFPVEGGGGRRCDSATYETPDVPMTELPSMAFGEVLSAYEEEVGAGLAGGRWRGGTPTFAVLEGAGRFLAELETDEDGARAVVLVTDGLPQGCDEELEEVAQAARELSERGIPTYVIGIENPTVPPAELPAGWANWGNCSGGGGDEPCPPPETLAALNQIAEAGGTGSAFLIDTSNPTSTKGALLEAIEDIRKSSFPCTLAIPPHPQGLTFAPEEIDVSVGQGGTTERLDYDEACSSDRSWRYTSADDERAIELCPEACASILSSAGAELQVNFLCAPRPIK
;
A
#
# COMPACT_ATOMS: atom_id res chain seq x y z
N MET A 1 37.03 56.72 -3.45
CA MET A 1 37.82 56.75 -4.69
C MET A 1 37.86 55.32 -5.17
N GLU A 2 37.24 54.89 -6.25
CA GLU A 2 36.52 55.56 -7.34
C GLU A 2 35.52 54.51 -7.89
N LEU A 3 34.33 54.96 -8.28
CA LEU A 3 33.23 54.15 -8.80
C LEU A 3 33.44 53.89 -10.29
N GLU A 4 33.23 52.65 -10.76
CA GLU A 4 32.83 52.41 -12.15
C GLU A 4 31.54 51.60 -12.21
N GLN A 5 30.54 52.23 -12.82
CA GLN A 5 29.29 51.66 -13.29
C GLN A 5 29.53 50.92 -14.60
N SER A 6 28.88 49.76 -14.79
CA SER A 6 28.54 49.28 -16.12
C SER A 6 27.06 48.91 -16.18
N ARG A 7 26.34 49.68 -17.01
CA ARG A 7 24.95 49.51 -17.43
C ARG A 7 24.96 49.07 -18.89
N GLY A 8 24.18 48.05 -19.23
CA GLY A 8 23.75 47.74 -20.59
C GLY A 8 23.00 46.40 -20.61
N GLN A 9 21.94 46.17 -21.36
CA GLN A 9 21.10 47.01 -22.21
C GLN A 9 19.84 46.17 -22.50
N LEU A 10 18.65 46.76 -22.36
CA LEU A 10 17.37 46.10 -22.68
C LEU A 10 17.22 45.86 -24.19
N GLY A 11 16.89 44.62 -24.58
CA GLY A 11 16.42 44.25 -25.91
C GLY A 11 14.97 43.76 -25.88
N LYS A 12 14.04 44.66 -26.19
CA LYS A 12 12.62 44.37 -26.39
C LYS A 12 12.41 43.51 -27.65
N ARG A 13 11.63 42.43 -27.57
CA ARG A 13 11.05 41.74 -28.73
C ARG A 13 9.53 41.97 -28.79
N PRO A 14 8.95 42.15 -29.99
CA PRO A 14 7.60 42.67 -30.14
C PRO A 14 6.50 41.61 -30.01
N PHE A 15 5.41 42.06 -29.38
CA PHE A 15 4.06 41.49 -29.41
C PHE A 15 3.61 41.11 -30.83
N ARG A 16 3.05 39.91 -30.98
CA ARG A 16 2.12 39.58 -32.05
C ARG A 16 0.76 39.24 -31.44
N VAL A 17 -0.21 40.10 -31.75
CA VAL A 17 -1.64 39.92 -31.53
C VAL A 17 -2.16 38.96 -32.59
N GLY A 18 -2.72 37.84 -32.16
CA GLY A 18 -3.50 36.92 -32.99
C GLY A 18 -4.89 36.80 -32.39
N ALA A 19 -5.88 37.37 -33.08
CA ALA A 19 -7.30 37.26 -32.77
C ALA A 19 -7.86 35.93 -33.30
N LEU A 20 -8.98 35.50 -32.68
CA LEU A 20 -10.10 34.66 -33.18
C LEU A 20 -10.37 33.43 -32.30
N GLY A 21 -11.62 33.31 -31.86
CA GLY A 21 -12.16 32.05 -31.33
C GLY A 21 -13.14 32.21 -30.19
N ALA A 22 -14.24 32.93 -30.39
CA ALA A 22 -15.40 32.82 -29.51
C ALA A 22 -16.08 31.46 -29.75
N TRP A 23 -16.10 30.60 -28.73
CA TRP A 23 -16.99 29.44 -28.65
C TRP A 23 -17.75 29.52 -27.34
N THR A 24 -19.00 29.95 -27.44
CA THR A 24 -20.03 29.77 -26.43
C THR A 24 -20.50 28.31 -26.49
N LEU A 25 -20.39 27.56 -25.40
CA LEU A 25 -21.17 26.34 -25.20
C LEU A 25 -21.87 26.42 -23.85
N SER A 26 -23.19 26.50 -23.92
CA SER A 26 -24.12 26.34 -22.81
C SER A 26 -24.37 24.85 -22.61
N VAL A 27 -24.26 24.33 -21.38
CA VAL A 27 -24.85 23.04 -21.00
C VAL A 27 -25.60 23.22 -19.69
N ALA A 28 -26.76 22.56 -19.66
CA ALA A 28 -27.89 22.80 -18.81
C ALA A 28 -27.81 22.07 -17.46
N ILE A 29 -28.47 22.69 -16.49
CA ILE A 29 -28.82 22.17 -15.17
C ILE A 29 -29.74 20.94 -15.35
N VAL A 30 -29.36 19.81 -14.75
CA VAL A 30 -30.29 18.72 -14.43
C VAL A 30 -30.24 18.52 -12.92
N ALA A 31 -31.22 19.10 -12.24
CA ALA A 31 -31.56 18.78 -10.87
C ALA A 31 -32.49 17.56 -10.88
N CYS A 32 -32.11 16.49 -10.18
CA CYS A 32 -33.04 15.47 -9.74
C CYS A 32 -32.91 15.32 -8.22
N SER A 33 -33.79 16.03 -7.53
CA SER A 33 -34.10 15.84 -6.12
C SER A 33 -35.03 14.63 -6.00
N SER A 34 -34.71 13.70 -5.11
CA SER A 34 -35.65 12.68 -4.67
C SER A 34 -35.40 12.41 -3.20
N ALA A 35 -36.07 13.20 -2.38
CA ALA A 35 -36.35 12.86 -0.99
C ALA A 35 -37.16 11.56 -0.95
N ASN A 36 -36.74 10.58 -0.16
CA ASN A 36 -37.68 9.60 0.36
C ASN A 36 -37.47 9.43 1.87
N SER A 37 -38.44 9.99 2.57
CA SER A 37 -38.78 9.85 3.98
C SER A 37 -38.94 8.39 4.43
N GLY A 38 -38.46 8.10 5.64
CA GLY A 38 -38.45 6.76 6.22
C GLY A 38 -39.75 6.24 6.85
N LYS A 39 -39.62 5.06 7.49
CA LYS A 39 -40.45 4.42 8.54
C LYS A 39 -39.75 3.09 8.92
N ARG A 40 -39.27 2.90 10.16
CA ARG A 40 -39.92 2.27 11.36
C ARG A 40 -40.13 0.74 11.29
N GLY A 41 -39.66 0.07 12.37
CA GLY A 41 -40.02 -1.30 12.83
C GLY A 41 -38.77 -2.21 12.84
N ALA A 42 -38.08 -2.50 13.95
CA ALA A 42 -38.47 -3.28 15.14
C ALA A 42 -39.03 -4.66 14.79
N ASP A 43 -38.26 -5.72 15.06
CA ASP A 43 -38.70 -6.92 15.79
C ASP A 43 -37.51 -7.84 16.14
N ALA A 44 -37.69 -8.57 17.24
CA ALA A 44 -36.74 -9.40 17.96
C ALA A 44 -36.90 -10.91 17.63
N ASP A 45 -36.28 -11.75 18.46
CA ASP A 45 -36.24 -13.23 18.51
C ASP A 45 -35.08 -13.85 17.71
N GLY A 46 -34.11 -14.58 18.27
CA GLY A 46 -34.10 -15.39 19.49
C GLY A 46 -34.57 -16.82 19.19
N VAL A 47 -33.65 -17.81 19.17
CA VAL A 47 -33.83 -19.20 19.66
C VAL A 47 -32.59 -20.06 19.35
N SER A 48 -32.05 -20.65 20.41
CA SER A 48 -31.10 -21.77 20.47
C SER A 48 -31.76 -23.12 20.19
N ALA A 49 -31.01 -24.11 19.70
CA ALA A 49 -31.06 -25.55 20.09
C ALA A 49 -30.31 -26.40 19.03
N THR A 50 -29.09 -26.91 19.30
CA THR A 50 -28.74 -28.17 19.98
C THR A 50 -28.90 -29.46 19.16
N GLY A 51 -27.82 -30.26 19.18
CA GLY A 51 -27.83 -31.72 19.04
C GLY A 51 -26.95 -32.20 17.89
N GLY A 52 -25.87 -32.96 18.07
CA GLY A 52 -25.34 -33.64 19.25
C GLY A 52 -24.66 -34.94 18.81
N THR A 53 -23.62 -35.34 19.56
CA THR A 53 -23.09 -36.71 19.76
C THR A 53 -22.54 -37.46 18.53
N GLY A 54 -21.35 -38.04 18.50
CA GLY A 54 -20.49 -38.73 19.48
C GLY A 54 -19.91 -39.93 18.69
N SER A 55 -18.80 -40.59 18.96
CA SER A 55 -17.80 -40.66 20.03
C SER A 55 -16.76 -41.68 19.52
N SER A 56 -15.49 -41.57 19.95
CA SER A 56 -14.51 -42.65 20.27
C SER A 56 -14.30 -43.79 19.23
N SER A 57 -13.09 -44.26 18.91
CA SER A 57 -12.07 -44.76 19.84
C SER A 57 -10.81 -45.18 19.08
N GLU A 58 -9.68 -45.01 19.76
CA GLU A 58 -8.34 -45.52 19.48
C GLU A 58 -8.31 -47.07 19.44
N ASP A 59 -7.40 -47.71 18.69
CA ASP A 59 -6.11 -48.18 19.23
C ASP A 59 -5.36 -49.19 18.31
N GLN A 60 -4.06 -48.95 18.19
CA GLN A 60 -2.89 -49.85 18.11
C GLN A 60 -2.76 -51.08 17.18
N GLY A 61 -1.64 -51.04 16.42
CA GLY A 61 -0.62 -52.11 16.30
C GLY A 61 -0.79 -53.10 15.14
N SER A 62 0.24 -53.72 14.56
CA SER A 62 1.70 -53.66 14.66
C SER A 62 2.28 -54.59 13.56
N GLY A 63 3.43 -54.22 12.99
CA GLY A 63 4.52 -55.13 12.58
C GLY A 63 4.36 -56.08 11.37
N GLY A 64 5.49 -56.35 10.70
CA GLY A 64 5.74 -57.67 10.12
C GLY A 64 6.36 -57.72 8.74
N LEU A 65 7.68 -57.84 8.73
CA LEU A 65 8.58 -58.06 7.59
C LEU A 65 8.38 -59.39 6.83
N SER A 66 8.84 -59.35 5.57
CA SER A 66 9.77 -60.30 4.91
C SER A 66 9.28 -61.49 4.07
N ALA A 67 10.04 -61.61 2.97
CA ALA A 67 10.52 -62.82 2.28
C ALA A 67 9.57 -63.44 1.23
N SER A 68 10.02 -64.01 0.10
CA SER A 68 11.27 -64.06 -0.66
C SER A 68 11.05 -65.11 -1.76
N GLY A 69 11.72 -64.98 -2.91
CA GLY A 69 11.98 -66.09 -3.85
C GLY A 69 11.63 -65.71 -5.29
N GLY A 70 12.47 -65.91 -6.30
CA GLY A 70 13.73 -66.63 -6.41
C GLY A 70 13.83 -67.25 -7.81
N GLY A 71 15.03 -67.24 -8.40
CA GLY A 71 15.40 -68.03 -9.60
C GLY A 71 15.52 -67.20 -10.88
N SER A 72 16.72 -66.80 -11.35
CA SER A 72 17.74 -67.60 -12.09
C SER A 72 17.28 -67.82 -13.54
N TYR A 73 18.04 -67.59 -14.63
CA TYR A 73 19.37 -68.11 -15.00
C TYR A 73 20.06 -67.24 -16.10
N ASP A 74 21.40 -67.15 -16.01
CA ASP A 74 22.47 -67.19 -17.04
C ASP A 74 22.61 -66.16 -18.19
N GLU A 75 23.42 -65.12 -17.91
CA GLU A 75 24.80 -64.88 -18.40
C GLU A 75 25.26 -65.44 -19.76
N TYR A 76 25.63 -64.53 -20.68
CA TYR A 76 26.81 -64.63 -21.56
C TYR A 76 27.31 -63.22 -21.92
N ASP A 77 28.57 -62.95 -21.58
CA ASP A 77 29.43 -61.88 -22.12
C ASP A 77 29.64 -62.04 -23.64
N ASP A 78 29.69 -60.92 -24.40
CA ASP A 78 30.72 -60.71 -25.42
C ASP A 78 30.83 -59.22 -25.83
N ASP A 79 32.06 -58.73 -25.82
CA ASP A 79 32.56 -57.44 -26.30
C ASP A 79 32.51 -57.37 -27.84
N LEU A 80 32.22 -56.20 -28.43
CA LEU A 80 32.95 -55.65 -29.60
C LEU A 80 32.21 -54.46 -30.25
N SER A 81 32.94 -53.35 -30.29
CA SER A 81 32.68 -52.12 -31.04
C SER A 81 32.60 -52.32 -32.56
N VAL A 82 31.56 -51.78 -33.22
CA VAL A 82 31.62 -51.32 -34.61
C VAL A 82 30.66 -50.14 -34.82
N SER A 83 31.19 -48.94 -35.07
CA SER A 83 30.47 -47.86 -35.75
C SER A 83 30.40 -48.15 -37.26
N PRO A 84 29.29 -47.78 -37.92
CA PRO A 84 29.40 -47.15 -39.23
C PRO A 84 28.63 -45.81 -39.29
N PRO A 85 29.05 -44.89 -40.18
CA PRO A 85 28.52 -43.53 -40.24
C PRO A 85 27.35 -43.40 -41.23
N GLY A 86 26.46 -42.45 -40.95
CA GLY A 86 25.76 -41.67 -41.96
C GLY A 86 24.34 -42.12 -42.31
N GLY A 87 23.44 -41.15 -42.34
CA GLY A 87 22.26 -41.19 -43.20
C GLY A 87 20.93 -40.90 -42.51
N GLY A 88 20.68 -39.61 -42.27
CA GLY A 88 19.37 -38.95 -42.38
C GLY A 88 18.12 -39.67 -41.89
N ASN A 89 17.60 -39.20 -40.76
CA ASN A 89 16.22 -38.75 -40.71
C ASN A 89 16.11 -37.65 -39.64
N SER A 90 16.30 -36.41 -40.06
CA SER A 90 15.83 -35.24 -39.32
C SER A 90 14.31 -35.23 -39.42
N ASP A 91 13.68 -36.08 -38.62
CA ASP A 91 12.29 -35.91 -38.24
C ASP A 91 12.30 -34.71 -37.29
N GLY A 92 11.76 -33.59 -37.78
CA GLY A 92 11.62 -32.35 -37.03
C GLY A 92 10.57 -32.49 -35.94
N GLY A 93 10.80 -33.41 -35.00
CA GLY A 93 10.17 -33.34 -33.70
C GLY A 93 10.72 -32.08 -33.05
N THR A 94 9.87 -31.07 -32.94
CA THR A 94 10.11 -29.91 -32.09
C THR A 94 10.55 -30.47 -30.74
N VAL A 95 11.82 -30.26 -30.38
CA VAL A 95 12.29 -30.50 -29.02
C VAL A 95 11.59 -29.44 -28.21
N CYS A 96 10.42 -29.78 -27.68
CA CYS A 96 9.86 -29.00 -26.60
C CYS A 96 10.71 -29.33 -25.39
N GLU A 97 11.49 -28.35 -24.96
CA GLU A 97 12.17 -28.36 -23.68
C GLU A 97 11.31 -27.52 -22.75
N GLU A 98 10.96 -28.07 -21.58
CA GLU A 98 10.28 -27.29 -20.54
C GLU A 98 11.15 -26.08 -20.23
N THR A 99 10.58 -24.90 -20.43
CA THR A 99 11.29 -23.65 -20.24
C THR A 99 10.50 -22.81 -19.26
N SER A 100 11.21 -22.23 -18.30
CA SER A 100 10.63 -21.31 -17.34
C SER A 100 10.94 -19.89 -17.75
N ALA A 101 9.98 -19.01 -17.53
CA ALA A 101 10.22 -17.58 -17.45
C ALA A 101 9.86 -17.14 -16.03
N GLU A 102 10.76 -16.39 -15.41
CA GLU A 102 10.47 -15.71 -14.15
C GLU A 102 9.47 -14.60 -14.44
N THR A 103 8.42 -14.52 -13.62
CA THR A 103 7.51 -13.38 -13.61
C THR A 103 7.50 -12.84 -12.20
N GLU A 104 7.69 -11.54 -12.08
CA GLU A 104 7.68 -10.88 -10.78
C GLU A 104 6.29 -10.28 -10.52
N LEU A 105 5.92 -10.19 -9.24
CA LEU A 105 4.75 -9.41 -8.84
C LEU A 105 5.00 -7.95 -9.21
N ALA A 106 3.98 -7.28 -9.74
CA ALA A 106 4.09 -5.88 -10.13
C ALA A 106 4.58 -5.03 -8.93
N PRO A 107 5.52 -4.08 -9.13
CA PRO A 107 6.02 -3.26 -8.06
C PRO A 107 4.90 -2.40 -7.45
N LEU A 108 5.01 -2.11 -6.15
CA LEU A 108 4.11 -1.22 -5.45
C LEU A 108 4.79 0.13 -5.21
N TYR A 109 4.13 1.21 -5.64
CA TYR A 109 4.58 2.58 -5.49
C TYR A 109 3.68 3.32 -4.49
N LEU A 110 4.23 3.69 -3.34
CA LEU A 110 3.52 4.38 -2.27
C LEU A 110 3.93 5.85 -2.21
N ALA A 111 2.97 6.76 -2.05
CA ALA A 111 3.26 8.14 -1.64
C ALA A 111 2.70 8.39 -0.24
N PHE A 112 3.61 8.60 0.70
CA PHE A 112 3.27 8.95 2.08
C PHE A 112 3.07 10.45 2.20
N ALA A 113 1.86 10.86 2.57
CA ALA A 113 1.57 12.19 3.07
C ALA A 113 1.66 12.13 4.60
N PHE A 114 2.73 12.68 5.18
CA PHE A 114 3.03 12.56 6.61
C PHE A 114 2.78 13.87 7.35
N ASP A 115 1.84 13.85 8.28
CA ASP A 115 1.43 15.03 9.05
C ASP A 115 2.52 15.41 10.06
N VAL A 116 2.98 16.65 9.95
CA VAL A 116 3.95 17.29 10.84
C VAL A 116 3.37 18.52 11.53
N SER A 117 2.04 18.67 11.51
CA SER A 117 1.34 19.80 12.11
C SER A 117 1.48 19.83 13.63
N GLY A 118 1.24 21.00 14.23
CA GLY A 118 1.32 21.15 15.69
C GLY A 118 0.43 20.20 16.49
N SER A 119 -0.69 19.71 15.94
CA SER A 119 -1.52 18.75 16.67
C SER A 119 -0.82 17.43 16.98
N MET A 120 0.21 17.10 16.19
CA MET A 120 1.01 15.89 16.34
C MET A 120 1.94 15.92 17.57
N GLY A 121 2.22 17.09 18.17
CA GLY A 121 3.15 17.13 19.31
C GLY A 121 3.52 18.49 19.89
N ALA A 122 2.79 19.57 19.59
CA ALA A 122 3.14 20.92 20.07
C ALA A 122 2.97 21.11 21.58
N LEU A 123 2.13 20.31 22.23
CA LEU A 123 1.75 20.41 23.64
C LEU A 123 1.45 21.87 24.04
N ASP A 124 0.55 22.51 23.30
CA ASP A 124 0.18 23.91 23.44
C ASP A 124 -1.15 24.10 24.16
N ARG A 125 -1.23 25.04 25.10
CA ARG A 125 -2.45 25.27 25.90
C ARG A 125 -3.57 25.84 25.03
N PRO A 126 -4.81 25.28 25.05
CA PRO A 126 -5.34 24.29 26.01
C PRO A 126 -5.30 22.82 25.57
N TYR A 127 -4.62 22.52 24.46
CA TYR A 127 -4.61 21.25 23.74
C TYR A 127 -3.60 20.26 24.34
N TRP A 128 -3.90 19.75 25.54
CA TRP A 128 -3.01 18.80 26.24
C TRP A 128 -2.86 17.47 25.50
N TRP A 129 -3.76 17.17 24.56
CA TRP A 129 -3.69 15.99 23.71
C TRP A 129 -2.70 16.14 22.54
N HIS A 130 -2.07 17.31 22.34
CA HIS A 130 -0.95 17.49 21.41
C HIS A 130 0.38 17.01 22.03
N ASP A 131 0.34 15.89 22.77
CA ASP A 131 1.49 15.39 23.52
C ASP A 131 2.45 14.61 22.60
N PRO A 132 3.68 15.11 22.36
CA PRO A 132 4.64 14.45 21.48
C PRO A 132 5.09 13.08 21.99
N GLU A 133 5.01 12.82 23.30
CA GLU A 133 5.36 11.52 23.88
C GLU A 133 4.33 10.44 23.55
N ARG A 134 3.08 10.85 23.30
CA ARG A 134 1.98 9.94 22.97
C ARG A 134 1.73 9.81 21.48
N LYS A 135 1.99 10.89 20.73
CA LYS A 135 1.67 10.98 19.29
C LYS A 135 2.93 10.92 18.44
N TRP A 136 3.67 12.02 18.39
CA TRP A 136 4.83 12.15 17.50
C TRP A 136 5.88 11.04 17.65
N ARG A 137 6.43 10.87 18.86
CA ARG A 137 7.56 9.95 19.10
C ARG A 137 7.25 8.50 18.71
N PRO A 138 6.16 7.87 19.18
CA PRO A 138 5.88 6.49 18.81
C PRO A 138 5.57 6.34 17.32
N VAL A 139 4.93 7.32 16.70
CA VAL A 139 4.63 7.29 15.25
C VAL A 139 5.93 7.39 14.45
N VAL A 140 6.82 8.33 14.77
CA VAL A 140 8.13 8.46 14.10
C VAL A 140 9.00 7.22 14.31
N GLU A 141 9.03 6.65 15.51
CA GLU A 141 9.76 5.41 15.79
C GLU A 141 9.22 4.24 14.95
N ALA A 142 7.90 4.08 14.91
CA ALA A 142 7.24 3.05 14.11
C ALA A 142 7.49 3.24 12.61
N THR A 143 7.37 4.47 12.11
CA THR A 143 7.61 4.81 10.70
C THR A 143 9.06 4.57 10.29
N LYS A 144 10.03 4.96 11.13
CA LYS A 144 11.45 4.66 10.92
C LYS A 144 11.69 3.17 10.81
N ALA A 145 11.17 2.41 11.78
CA ALA A 145 11.32 0.97 11.78
C ALA A 145 10.69 0.33 10.54
N PHE A 146 9.48 0.77 10.16
CA PHE A 146 8.77 0.31 8.97
C PHE A 146 9.65 0.43 7.73
N PHE A 147 10.12 1.63 7.39
CA PHE A 147 10.89 1.82 6.16
C PHE A 147 12.22 1.07 6.13
N GLU A 148 12.71 0.57 7.27
CA GLU A 148 13.91 -0.25 7.38
C GLU A 148 13.62 -1.77 7.45
N GLU A 149 12.35 -2.20 7.44
CA GLU A 149 11.98 -3.63 7.52
C GLU A 149 12.39 -4.40 6.24
N PRO A 150 13.20 -5.47 6.34
CA PRO A 150 13.65 -6.24 5.17
C PRO A 150 12.53 -6.93 4.39
N SER A 151 11.37 -7.17 5.00
CA SER A 151 10.20 -7.76 4.33
C SER A 151 9.56 -6.81 3.31
N LEU A 152 10.05 -5.57 3.21
CA LEU A 152 9.58 -4.55 2.27
C LEU A 152 10.38 -4.48 0.96
N GLU A 153 11.28 -5.43 0.72
CA GLU A 153 11.94 -5.59 -0.58
C GLU A 153 10.90 -5.56 -1.71
N ARG A 154 11.27 -4.92 -2.84
CA ARG A 154 10.41 -4.73 -4.03
C ARG A 154 9.22 -3.79 -3.84
N MET A 155 9.24 -2.97 -2.79
CA MET A 155 8.35 -1.81 -2.68
C MET A 155 9.14 -0.52 -2.86
N ASN A 156 8.45 0.47 -3.40
CA ASN A 156 8.96 1.81 -3.57
C ASN A 156 8.06 2.76 -2.78
N ALA A 157 8.68 3.70 -2.08
CA ALA A 157 7.95 4.74 -1.38
C ALA A 157 8.54 6.11 -1.66
N SER A 158 7.69 7.13 -1.59
CA SER A 158 8.05 8.53 -1.47
C SER A 158 7.38 9.10 -0.23
N MET A 159 7.89 10.20 0.31
CA MET A 159 7.28 10.85 1.46
C MET A 159 7.31 12.36 1.33
N VAL A 160 6.17 12.99 1.55
CA VAL A 160 6.03 14.43 1.70
C VAL A 160 5.55 14.77 3.11
N LEU A 161 6.22 15.70 3.76
CA LEU A 161 5.82 16.24 5.06
C LEU A 161 4.83 17.37 4.84
N PHE A 162 3.67 17.30 5.49
CA PHE A 162 2.67 18.37 5.43
C PHE A 162 2.27 18.84 6.83
N PRO A 163 2.10 20.16 7.05
CA PRO A 163 2.27 21.25 6.09
C PRO A 163 3.74 21.52 5.73
N VAL A 164 3.95 22.11 4.56
CA VAL A 164 5.27 22.61 4.12
C VAL A 164 5.71 23.82 4.95
N GLU A 165 7.02 24.08 4.96
CA GLU A 165 7.58 25.25 5.63
C GLU A 165 7.13 26.57 4.95
N GLY A 166 6.93 27.61 5.77
CA GLY A 166 6.79 29.00 5.30
C GLY A 166 5.39 29.60 5.36
N GLY A 167 4.41 28.89 5.92
CA GLY A 167 3.08 29.43 6.28
C GLY A 167 2.29 30.08 5.13
N GLY A 168 1.11 30.63 5.45
CA GLY A 168 0.26 31.33 4.49
C GLY A 168 -0.29 30.42 3.38
N GLY A 169 -0.53 30.97 2.18
CA GLY A 169 -1.16 30.26 1.07
C GLY A 169 -0.34 29.11 0.49
N ARG A 170 0.98 29.03 0.75
CA ARG A 170 1.84 27.97 0.19
C ARG A 170 1.43 26.58 0.66
N ARG A 171 1.12 26.42 1.95
CA ARG A 171 0.63 25.13 2.48
C ARG A 171 -0.72 24.72 1.91
N CYS A 172 -1.45 25.65 1.30
CA CYS A 172 -2.74 25.39 0.67
C CYS A 172 -2.62 25.20 -0.85
N ASP A 173 -1.41 25.28 -1.41
CA ASP A 173 -1.13 25.08 -2.83
C ASP A 173 -0.68 23.64 -3.05
N SER A 174 -1.51 22.84 -3.73
CA SER A 174 -1.23 21.42 -3.98
C SER A 174 0.05 21.19 -4.76
N ALA A 175 0.48 22.16 -5.58
CA ALA A 175 1.74 22.07 -6.31
C ALA A 175 2.97 21.99 -5.39
N THR A 176 2.86 22.46 -4.14
CA THR A 176 3.98 22.35 -3.19
C THR A 176 4.23 20.91 -2.73
N TYR A 177 3.24 20.02 -2.90
CA TYR A 177 3.31 18.63 -2.47
C TYR A 177 3.61 17.64 -3.61
N GLU A 178 3.80 18.14 -4.84
CA GLU A 178 4.20 17.32 -6.00
C GLU A 178 5.69 16.91 -5.94
N THR A 179 6.51 17.62 -5.16
CA THR A 179 7.91 17.28 -4.94
C THR A 179 8.06 16.73 -3.52
N PRO A 180 8.20 15.41 -3.35
CA PRO A 180 8.30 14.82 -2.01
C PRO A 180 9.66 15.11 -1.36
N ASP A 181 9.67 15.20 -0.03
CA ASP A 181 10.89 15.36 0.78
C ASP A 181 11.82 14.14 0.67
N VAL A 182 11.23 12.95 0.51
CA VAL A 182 11.93 11.73 0.07
C VAL A 182 11.42 11.37 -1.33
N PRO A 183 12.26 11.42 -2.38
CA PRO A 183 11.86 11.00 -3.72
C PRO A 183 11.46 9.51 -3.73
N MET A 184 10.82 9.05 -4.81
CA MET A 184 10.50 7.62 -4.94
C MET A 184 11.77 6.78 -4.77
N THR A 185 11.78 5.93 -3.74
CA THR A 185 12.95 5.22 -3.24
C THR A 185 12.58 3.77 -2.93
N GLU A 186 13.40 2.83 -3.38
CA GLU A 186 13.26 1.41 -3.06
C GLU A 186 13.41 1.17 -1.54
N LEU A 187 12.63 0.23 -1.02
CA LEU A 187 12.68 -0.19 0.38
C LEU A 187 13.44 -1.53 0.53
N PRO A 188 14.11 -1.75 1.67
CA PRO A 188 14.21 -0.86 2.85
C PRO A 188 15.15 0.35 2.65
N SER A 189 14.85 1.48 3.29
CA SER A 189 15.62 2.72 3.19
C SER A 189 15.61 3.57 4.46
N MET A 190 16.78 4.07 4.84
CA MET A 190 16.96 4.98 5.98
C MET A 190 16.57 6.43 5.67
N ALA A 191 16.38 6.80 4.39
CA ALA A 191 16.16 8.19 3.96
C ALA A 191 14.92 8.83 4.62
N PHE A 192 13.87 8.03 4.85
CA PHE A 192 12.65 8.46 5.54
C PHE A 192 12.92 8.85 6.99
N GLY A 193 13.73 8.05 7.69
CA GLY A 193 14.13 8.34 9.05
C GLY A 193 15.02 9.58 9.16
N GLU A 194 15.85 9.84 8.17
CA GLU A 194 16.68 11.05 8.09
C GLU A 194 15.83 12.31 7.95
N VAL A 195 14.82 12.31 7.06
CA VAL A 195 13.88 13.43 6.89
C VAL A 195 13.08 13.71 8.16
N LEU A 196 12.57 12.68 8.83
CA LEU A 196 11.85 12.85 10.11
C LEU A 196 12.77 13.39 11.21
N SER A 197 14.02 12.94 11.27
CA SER A 197 15.00 13.43 12.25
C SER A 197 15.38 14.89 11.98
N ALA A 198 15.54 15.28 10.71
CA ALA A 198 15.77 16.66 10.32
C ALA A 198 14.60 17.58 10.72
N TYR A 199 13.36 17.08 10.62
CA TYR A 199 12.20 17.83 11.09
C TYR A 199 12.16 17.98 12.62
N GLU A 200 12.54 16.95 13.39
CA GLU A 200 12.67 17.08 14.86
C GLU A 200 13.69 18.16 15.26
N GLU A 201 14.79 18.28 14.51
CA GLU A 201 15.76 19.37 14.69
C GLU A 201 15.17 20.75 14.35
N GLU A 202 14.33 20.85 13.31
CA GLU A 202 13.61 22.07 12.96
C GLU A 202 12.68 22.53 14.10
N VAL A 203 11.89 21.59 14.64
CA VAL A 203 10.97 21.83 15.77
C VAL A 203 11.74 22.34 16.99
N GLY A 204 12.87 21.72 17.32
CA GLY A 204 13.78 22.16 18.37
C GLY A 204 13.52 21.58 19.76
N ALA A 205 14.28 22.06 20.75
CA ALA A 205 14.50 21.35 22.01
C ALA A 205 13.22 20.94 22.75
N GLY A 206 13.07 19.62 22.91
CA GLY A 206 12.04 18.98 23.73
C GLY A 206 10.74 18.61 23.02
N LEU A 207 10.58 18.97 21.74
CA LEU A 207 9.34 18.86 20.93
C LEU A 207 8.16 19.68 21.50
N ALA A 208 7.80 19.46 22.75
CA ALA A 208 6.80 20.23 23.47
C ALA A 208 7.15 21.73 23.49
N GLY A 209 6.23 22.56 23.01
CA GLY A 209 6.44 24.01 22.85
C GLY A 209 7.42 24.39 21.74
N GLY A 210 7.82 23.44 20.90
CA GLY A 210 8.72 23.64 19.76
C GLY A 210 8.06 24.40 18.61
N ARG A 211 8.82 24.58 17.52
CA ARG A 211 8.41 25.32 16.32
C ARG A 211 7.69 24.43 15.32
N TRP A 212 6.59 23.85 15.75
CA TRP A 212 5.74 23.03 14.87
C TRP A 212 5.17 23.86 13.73
N ARG A 213 5.03 23.23 12.57
CA ARG A 213 4.34 23.85 11.45
C ARG A 213 2.83 23.84 11.72
N GLY A 214 2.14 24.91 11.34
CA GLY A 214 0.72 25.08 11.67
C GLY A 214 -0.23 24.62 10.57
N GLY A 215 -1.39 24.11 10.96
CA GLY A 215 -2.47 23.66 10.05
C GLY A 215 -2.25 22.24 9.52
N THR A 216 -3.32 21.66 8.98
CA THR A 216 -3.38 20.30 8.43
C THR A 216 -4.04 20.39 7.05
N PRO A 217 -3.29 20.83 6.01
CA PRO A 217 -3.83 21.08 4.67
C PRO A 217 -4.05 19.78 3.88
N THR A 218 -4.98 18.95 4.35
CA THR A 218 -5.19 17.58 3.88
C THR A 218 -5.61 17.54 2.40
N PHE A 219 -6.43 18.49 1.95
CA PHE A 219 -6.82 18.59 0.54
C PHE A 219 -5.60 18.80 -0.35
N ALA A 220 -4.77 19.79 -0.01
CA ALA A 220 -3.62 20.18 -0.83
C ALA A 220 -2.57 19.07 -0.92
N VAL A 221 -2.31 18.35 0.18
CA VAL A 221 -1.34 17.25 0.17
C VAL A 221 -1.86 16.03 -0.60
N LEU A 222 -3.15 15.68 -0.48
CA LEU A 222 -3.72 14.55 -1.23
C LEU A 222 -3.68 14.82 -2.74
N GLU A 223 -4.05 16.02 -3.18
CA GLU A 223 -3.95 16.40 -4.59
C GLU A 223 -2.50 16.33 -5.11
N GLY A 224 -1.55 16.93 -4.38
CA GLY A 224 -0.16 17.02 -4.82
C GLY A 224 0.55 15.66 -4.83
N ALA A 225 0.40 14.88 -3.75
CA ALA A 225 0.97 13.53 -3.67
C ALA A 225 0.34 12.59 -4.71
N GLY A 226 -0.98 12.70 -4.92
CA GLY A 226 -1.69 11.92 -5.93
C GLY A 226 -1.32 12.30 -7.37
N ARG A 227 -1.05 13.58 -7.64
CA ARG A 227 -0.52 14.03 -8.94
C ARG A 227 0.89 13.53 -9.17
N PHE A 228 1.77 13.64 -8.17
CA PHE A 228 3.11 13.06 -8.20
C PHE A 228 3.08 11.56 -8.58
N LEU A 229 2.24 10.75 -7.91
CA LEU A 229 2.15 9.32 -8.22
C LEU A 229 1.62 9.02 -9.63
N ALA A 230 0.66 9.82 -10.09
CA ALA A 230 0.05 9.59 -11.39
C ALA A 230 0.95 10.03 -12.56
N GLU A 231 1.85 10.98 -12.34
CA GLU A 231 2.84 11.45 -13.31
C GLU A 231 4.17 10.71 -13.18
N LEU A 232 4.33 9.86 -12.18
CA LEU A 232 5.54 9.05 -11.99
C LEU A 232 5.73 8.08 -13.16
N GLU A 233 6.73 8.38 -13.99
CA GLU A 233 7.25 7.47 -15.00
C GLU A 233 8.08 6.38 -14.32
N THR A 234 7.71 5.12 -14.57
CA THR A 234 8.37 3.94 -14.02
C THR A 234 8.80 3.02 -15.17
N ASP A 235 9.90 2.28 -14.99
CA ASP A 235 10.35 1.31 -15.99
C ASP A 235 9.41 0.09 -16.07
N GLU A 236 8.62 -0.14 -15.02
CA GLU A 236 7.66 -1.24 -14.90
C GLU A 236 6.28 -0.71 -14.50
N ASP A 237 5.22 -1.30 -15.06
CA ASP A 237 3.86 -1.02 -14.63
C ASP A 237 3.64 -1.59 -13.22
N GLY A 238 3.18 -0.76 -12.29
CA GLY A 238 2.99 -1.13 -10.89
C GLY A 238 1.74 -0.53 -10.26
N ALA A 239 1.31 -1.15 -9.17
CA ALA A 239 0.23 -0.64 -8.35
C ALA A 239 0.67 0.64 -7.64
N ARG A 240 -0.27 1.56 -7.42
CA ARG A 240 0.00 2.88 -6.82
C ARG A 240 -0.98 3.14 -5.70
N ALA A 241 -0.53 3.71 -4.59
CA ALA A 241 -1.42 4.12 -3.50
C ALA A 241 -0.89 5.34 -2.74
N VAL A 242 -1.79 6.17 -2.26
CA VAL A 242 -1.48 7.24 -1.31
C VAL A 242 -1.69 6.72 0.11
N VAL A 243 -0.76 7.04 1.00
CA VAL A 243 -0.85 6.73 2.43
C VAL A 243 -0.86 8.04 3.21
N LEU A 244 -2.02 8.41 3.75
CA LEU A 244 -2.20 9.60 4.58
C LEU A 244 -1.98 9.24 6.04
N VAL A 245 -0.98 9.85 6.67
CA VAL A 245 -0.69 9.68 8.11
C VAL A 245 -1.03 10.99 8.81
N THR A 246 -2.08 11.04 9.62
CA THR A 246 -2.56 12.27 10.28
C THR A 246 -3.31 11.99 11.58
N ASP A 247 -3.30 12.95 12.51
CA ASP A 247 -4.04 12.89 13.76
C ASP A 247 -5.36 13.68 13.76
N GLY A 248 -5.63 14.41 12.66
CA GLY A 248 -6.44 15.60 12.71
C GLY A 248 -7.43 15.74 11.56
N LEU A 249 -8.34 16.69 11.75
CA LEU A 249 -9.23 17.15 10.70
C LEU A 249 -8.48 18.09 9.74
N PRO A 250 -8.92 18.19 8.48
CA PRO A 250 -8.46 19.23 7.58
C PRO A 250 -8.63 20.62 8.22
N GLN A 251 -7.56 21.41 8.27
CA GLN A 251 -7.60 22.72 8.92
C GLN A 251 -6.49 23.67 8.45
N GLY A 252 -6.74 24.97 8.55
CA GLY A 252 -5.75 26.00 8.28
C GLY A 252 -5.68 26.41 6.80
N CYS A 253 -6.44 25.77 5.92
CA CYS A 253 -6.82 26.25 4.61
C CYS A 253 -8.35 26.45 4.55
N ASP A 254 -8.84 27.05 3.46
CA ASP A 254 -10.28 27.13 3.16
C ASP A 254 -10.67 25.80 2.51
N GLU A 255 -10.78 24.76 3.35
CA GLU A 255 -11.05 23.38 2.95
C GLU A 255 -12.07 22.76 3.88
N GLU A 256 -12.97 21.95 3.31
CA GLU A 256 -13.97 21.17 4.04
C GLU A 256 -13.67 19.67 3.92
N LEU A 257 -14.11 18.88 4.90
CA LEU A 257 -13.92 17.43 4.90
C LEU A 257 -14.45 16.75 3.63
N GLU A 258 -15.56 17.25 3.08
CA GLU A 258 -16.13 16.71 1.84
C GLU A 258 -15.22 16.94 0.62
N GLU A 259 -14.48 18.06 0.57
CA GLU A 259 -13.54 18.33 -0.51
C GLU A 259 -12.34 17.38 -0.45
N VAL A 260 -11.86 17.08 0.76
CA VAL A 260 -10.81 16.08 0.99
C VAL A 260 -11.29 14.68 0.60
N ALA A 261 -12.50 14.30 1.00
CA ALA A 261 -13.10 13.02 0.61
C ALA A 261 -13.27 12.93 -0.91
N GLN A 262 -13.70 14.01 -1.57
CA GLN A 262 -13.82 14.06 -3.02
C GLN A 262 -12.45 13.89 -3.71
N ALA A 263 -11.39 14.53 -3.21
CA ALA A 263 -10.04 14.34 -3.74
C ALA A 263 -9.57 12.87 -3.61
N ALA A 264 -9.82 12.23 -2.47
CA ALA A 264 -9.52 10.81 -2.29
C ALA A 264 -10.31 9.91 -3.25
N ARG A 265 -11.58 10.23 -3.51
CA ARG A 265 -12.44 9.52 -4.48
C ARG A 265 -11.89 9.63 -5.91
N GLU A 266 -11.49 10.82 -6.32
CA GLU A 266 -10.93 11.05 -7.65
C GLU A 266 -9.60 10.30 -7.87
N LEU A 267 -8.78 10.15 -6.83
CA LEU A 267 -7.61 9.28 -6.89
C LEU A 267 -8.00 7.80 -7.03
N SER A 268 -8.97 7.34 -6.26
CA SER A 268 -9.48 5.97 -6.32
C SER A 268 -10.04 5.62 -7.71
N GLU A 269 -10.81 6.53 -8.32
CA GLU A 269 -11.34 6.39 -9.69
C GLU A 269 -10.24 6.28 -10.76
N ARG A 270 -9.01 6.75 -10.45
CA ARG A 270 -7.83 6.63 -11.30
C ARG A 270 -6.98 5.38 -10.97
N GLY A 271 -7.47 4.50 -10.09
CA GLY A 271 -6.75 3.31 -9.65
C GLY A 271 -5.67 3.59 -8.59
N ILE A 272 -5.74 4.73 -7.90
CA ILE A 272 -4.82 5.10 -6.82
C ILE A 272 -5.62 5.17 -5.50
N PRO A 273 -5.81 4.06 -4.78
CA PRO A 273 -6.48 4.08 -3.49
C PRO A 273 -5.76 4.98 -2.48
N THR A 274 -6.54 5.54 -1.55
CA THR A 274 -6.02 6.32 -0.42
C THR A 274 -6.24 5.55 0.88
N TYR A 275 -5.14 5.15 1.52
CA TYR A 275 -5.15 4.57 2.86
C TYR A 275 -4.93 5.65 3.90
N VAL A 276 -5.63 5.55 5.03
CA VAL A 276 -5.54 6.53 6.11
C VAL A 276 -5.02 5.83 7.36
N ILE A 277 -3.91 6.30 7.90
CA ILE A 277 -3.38 5.93 9.20
C ILE A 277 -3.68 7.10 10.15
N GLY A 278 -4.66 6.88 11.02
CA GLY A 278 -5.15 7.85 11.98
C GLY A 278 -4.42 7.74 13.31
N ILE A 279 -3.83 8.85 13.78
CA ILE A 279 -3.21 8.92 15.11
C ILE A 279 -4.27 9.38 16.12
N GLU A 280 -4.68 8.50 17.02
CA GLU A 280 -5.75 8.82 17.96
C GLU A 280 -5.32 9.89 18.97
N ASN A 281 -6.22 10.82 19.30
CA ASN A 281 -5.98 11.76 20.38
C ASN A 281 -6.00 11.05 21.74
N PRO A 282 -5.04 11.33 22.63
CA PRO A 282 -5.09 10.85 24.00
C PRO A 282 -6.44 11.19 24.67
N THR A 283 -7.12 10.18 25.22
CA THR A 283 -8.44 10.33 25.85
C THR A 283 -8.36 10.58 27.36
N VAL A 284 -7.19 10.34 27.96
CA VAL A 284 -6.95 10.53 29.39
C VAL A 284 -6.00 11.70 29.61
N PRO A 285 -6.44 12.79 30.27
CA PRO A 285 -5.57 13.93 30.57
C PRO A 285 -4.45 13.54 31.53
N PRO A 286 -3.30 14.23 31.48
CA PRO A 286 -2.23 14.00 32.44
C PRO A 286 -2.70 14.31 33.87
N ALA A 287 -2.21 13.53 34.84
CA ALA A 287 -2.58 13.67 36.25
C ALA A 287 -2.16 15.02 36.85
N GLU A 288 -1.14 15.65 36.26
CA GLU A 288 -0.65 16.97 36.62
C GLU A 288 -0.72 17.89 35.39
N LEU A 289 -0.91 19.19 35.63
CA LEU A 289 -0.85 20.19 34.56
C LEU A 289 0.54 20.16 33.91
N PRO A 290 0.63 20.26 32.57
CA PRO A 290 1.90 20.40 31.89
C PRO A 290 2.72 21.57 32.44
N ALA A 291 4.05 21.41 32.45
CA ALA A 291 4.94 22.43 32.97
C ALA A 291 4.69 23.79 32.31
N GLY A 292 4.55 24.84 33.13
CA GLY A 292 4.27 26.20 32.66
C GLY A 292 2.77 26.52 32.46
N TRP A 293 1.87 25.55 32.63
CA TRP A 293 0.44 25.80 32.55
C TRP A 293 -0.10 26.19 33.93
N ALA A 294 -0.70 27.38 34.04
CA ALA A 294 -1.33 27.84 35.29
C ALA A 294 -2.69 27.18 35.55
N ASN A 295 -3.38 26.78 34.48
CA ASN A 295 -4.61 26.00 34.45
C ASN A 295 -4.79 25.46 33.02
N TRP A 296 -5.88 24.73 32.74
CA TRP A 296 -6.14 24.07 31.46
C TRP A 296 -6.45 25.04 30.30
N GLY A 297 -6.76 26.30 30.59
CA GLY A 297 -7.19 27.26 29.57
C GLY A 297 -8.68 27.17 29.27
N ASN A 298 -9.21 28.13 28.51
CA ASN A 298 -10.64 28.24 28.26
C ASN A 298 -11.01 27.49 26.97
N CYS A 299 -11.85 26.46 27.08
CA CYS A 299 -12.51 25.83 25.94
C CYS A 299 -13.84 26.54 25.72
N SER A 300 -14.05 27.12 24.54
CA SER A 300 -15.36 27.57 24.03
C SER A 300 -16.29 28.27 25.04
N GLY A 301 -15.75 29.11 25.94
CA GLY A 301 -16.53 30.04 26.78
C GLY A 301 -16.63 29.73 28.28
N GLY A 302 -15.90 28.75 28.82
CA GLY A 302 -15.88 28.38 30.24
C GLY A 302 -14.49 28.48 30.92
N GLY A 303 -14.46 28.73 32.24
CA GLY A 303 -13.22 28.91 33.01
C GLY A 303 -12.29 27.68 33.02
N GLY A 304 -10.98 27.91 33.02
CA GLY A 304 -9.97 26.91 32.65
C GLY A 304 -9.45 25.98 33.75
N ASP A 305 -10.30 25.56 34.68
CA ASP A 305 -9.89 24.61 35.74
C ASP A 305 -10.15 23.13 35.36
N GLU A 306 -10.83 22.88 34.24
CA GLU A 306 -11.09 21.54 33.69
C GLU A 306 -10.35 21.32 32.35
N PRO A 307 -9.80 20.12 32.08
CA PRO A 307 -9.16 19.80 30.81
C PRO A 307 -10.14 19.91 29.64
N CYS A 308 -9.71 20.54 28.54
CA CYS A 308 -10.51 20.55 27.31
C CYS A 308 -10.62 19.12 26.75
N PRO A 309 -11.79 18.69 26.23
CA PRO A 309 -11.86 17.42 25.53
C PRO A 309 -11.17 17.52 24.16
N PRO A 310 -10.45 16.48 23.72
CA PRO A 310 -9.94 16.42 22.35
C PRO A 310 -11.10 16.32 21.35
N PRO A 311 -10.91 16.78 20.09
CA PRO A 311 -11.89 16.54 19.03
C PRO A 311 -11.96 15.05 18.66
N GLU A 312 -13.14 14.59 18.29
CA GLU A 312 -13.34 13.26 17.68
C GLU A 312 -12.97 13.32 16.20
N THR A 313 -11.94 12.55 15.78
CA THR A 313 -11.43 12.58 14.40
C THR A 313 -11.73 11.32 13.60
N LEU A 314 -12.02 10.19 14.27
CA LEU A 314 -12.23 8.88 13.64
C LEU A 314 -13.26 8.89 12.51
N ALA A 315 -14.44 9.49 12.73
CA ALA A 315 -15.49 9.51 11.70
C ALA A 315 -15.01 10.20 10.40
N ALA A 316 -14.23 11.27 10.52
CA ALA A 316 -13.69 11.99 9.38
C ALA A 316 -12.59 11.21 8.67
N LEU A 317 -11.70 10.56 9.42
CA LEU A 317 -10.64 9.72 8.85
C LEU A 317 -11.21 8.51 8.11
N ASN A 318 -12.26 7.89 8.66
CA ASN A 318 -13.00 6.83 7.98
C ASN A 318 -13.67 7.33 6.70
N GLN A 319 -14.26 8.53 6.71
CA GLN A 319 -14.87 9.11 5.52
C GLN A 319 -13.85 9.29 4.38
N ILE A 320 -12.62 9.72 4.71
CA ILE A 320 -11.53 9.86 3.72
C ILE A 320 -11.10 8.48 3.19
N ALA A 321 -10.92 7.49 4.08
CA ALA A 321 -10.55 6.13 3.68
C ALA A 321 -11.63 5.44 2.81
N GLU A 322 -12.90 5.58 3.18
CA GLU A 322 -14.05 5.06 2.42
C GLU A 322 -14.10 5.70 1.03
N ALA A 323 -13.97 7.03 0.95
CA ALA A 323 -13.93 7.74 -0.32
C ALA A 323 -12.70 7.34 -1.16
N GLY A 324 -11.55 7.09 -0.51
CA GLY A 324 -10.33 6.57 -1.11
C GLY A 324 -10.39 5.11 -1.57
N GLY A 325 -11.50 4.41 -1.33
CA GLY A 325 -11.69 3.01 -1.73
C GLY A 325 -11.06 1.97 -0.79
N THR A 326 -10.64 2.37 0.40
CA THR A 326 -9.94 1.49 1.37
C THR A 326 -10.78 1.16 2.60
N GLY A 327 -12.00 1.71 2.68
CA GLY A 327 -13.01 1.35 3.66
C GLY A 327 -12.89 2.14 4.96
N SER A 328 -11.89 1.87 5.78
CA SER A 328 -11.74 2.53 7.09
C SER A 328 -10.29 2.92 7.37
N ALA A 329 -10.11 3.94 8.20
CA ALA A 329 -8.79 4.35 8.66
C ALA A 329 -8.22 3.31 9.64
N PHE A 330 -6.92 3.06 9.54
CA PHE A 330 -6.16 2.29 10.52
C PHE A 330 -5.85 3.20 11.70
N LEU A 331 -6.42 2.90 12.87
CA LEU A 331 -6.18 3.71 14.06
C LEU A 331 -4.97 3.24 14.84
N ILE A 332 -4.09 4.19 15.11
CA ILE A 332 -2.97 4.05 16.01
C ILE A 332 -3.41 4.51 17.39
N ASP A 333 -3.55 3.55 18.32
CA ASP A 333 -3.81 3.82 19.73
C ASP A 333 -2.56 4.45 20.38
N THR A 334 -2.70 5.70 20.80
CA THR A 334 -1.64 6.50 21.43
C THR A 334 -1.60 6.34 22.95
N SER A 335 -2.48 5.51 23.52
CA SER A 335 -2.44 5.13 24.94
C SER A 335 -1.31 4.14 25.24
N ASN A 336 -0.81 3.42 24.23
CA ASN A 336 0.28 2.46 24.36
C ASN A 336 1.30 2.58 23.19
N PRO A 337 2.45 3.24 23.40
CA PRO A 337 3.44 3.46 22.34
C PRO A 337 4.06 2.15 21.81
N THR A 338 4.01 1.05 22.57
CA THR A 338 4.52 -0.26 22.11
C THR A 338 3.59 -0.93 21.10
N SER A 339 2.28 -0.66 21.12
CA SER A 339 1.35 -1.18 20.10
C SER A 339 1.38 -0.39 18.80
N THR A 340 1.83 0.87 18.82
CA THR A 340 1.89 1.74 17.64
C THR A 340 2.72 1.14 16.50
N LYS A 341 3.90 0.56 16.79
CA LYS A 341 4.73 -0.10 15.78
C LYS A 341 4.00 -1.27 15.12
N GLY A 342 3.43 -2.16 15.92
CA GLY A 342 2.70 -3.33 15.41
C GLY A 342 1.49 -2.95 14.57
N ALA A 343 0.70 -1.98 15.04
CA ALA A 343 -0.48 -1.50 14.32
C ALA A 343 -0.13 -0.81 12.99
N LEU A 344 0.97 -0.05 12.94
CA LEU A 344 1.44 0.56 11.71
C LEU A 344 1.93 -0.49 10.70
N LEU A 345 2.66 -1.51 11.18
CA LEU A 345 3.09 -2.64 10.34
C LEU A 345 1.89 -3.42 9.80
N GLU A 346 0.89 -3.73 10.65
CA GLU A 346 -0.34 -4.43 10.24
C GLU A 346 -1.12 -3.63 9.21
N ALA A 347 -1.29 -2.33 9.42
CA ALA A 347 -1.93 -1.43 8.46
C ALA A 347 -1.26 -1.50 7.09
N ILE A 348 0.08 -1.50 7.06
CA ILE A 348 0.82 -1.49 5.79
C ILE A 348 0.93 -2.90 5.18
N GLU A 349 0.96 -3.96 5.98
CA GLU A 349 0.81 -5.32 5.48
C GLU A 349 -0.56 -5.52 4.81
N ASP A 350 -1.61 -4.91 5.35
CA ASP A 350 -2.93 -4.93 4.74
C ASP A 350 -2.95 -4.11 3.45
N ILE A 351 -2.32 -2.92 3.42
CA ILE A 351 -2.08 -2.15 2.17
C ILE A 351 -1.39 -3.03 1.14
N ARG A 352 -0.36 -3.78 1.55
CA ARG A 352 0.37 -4.69 0.67
C ARG A 352 -0.55 -5.77 0.12
N LYS A 353 -1.34 -6.44 0.96
CA LYS A 353 -2.29 -7.49 0.54
C LYS A 353 -3.35 -6.98 -0.44
N SER A 354 -3.83 -5.75 -0.25
CA SER A 354 -4.87 -5.16 -1.11
C SER A 354 -4.31 -4.46 -2.36
N SER A 355 -3.04 -4.04 -2.33
CA SER A 355 -2.43 -3.27 -3.43
C SER A 355 -1.53 -4.09 -4.34
N PHE A 356 -1.04 -5.26 -3.91
CA PHE A 356 -0.39 -6.18 -4.84
C PHE A 356 -1.44 -6.89 -5.68
N PRO A 357 -1.49 -6.69 -7.01
CA PRO A 357 -2.34 -7.52 -7.83
C PRO A 357 -1.81 -8.94 -7.71
N CYS A 358 -2.64 -9.85 -7.22
CA CYS A 358 -2.43 -11.30 -7.33
C CYS A 358 -2.44 -11.76 -8.80
N THR A 359 -2.35 -10.83 -9.75
CA THR A 359 -2.42 -11.03 -11.18
C THR A 359 -1.05 -10.74 -11.78
N LEU A 360 -0.58 -11.65 -12.62
CA LEU A 360 0.71 -11.66 -13.25
C LEU A 360 0.48 -11.70 -14.76
N ALA A 361 1.18 -10.84 -15.50
CA ALA A 361 1.23 -10.98 -16.94
C ALA A 361 1.87 -12.32 -17.30
N ILE A 362 1.39 -12.98 -18.35
CA ILE A 362 2.06 -14.18 -18.85
C ILE A 362 3.32 -13.70 -19.60
N PRO A 363 4.53 -14.08 -19.17
CA PRO A 363 5.75 -13.65 -19.84
C PRO A 363 5.79 -14.19 -21.28
N PRO A 364 6.49 -13.51 -22.20
CA PRO A 364 6.66 -14.03 -23.54
C PRO A 364 7.37 -15.39 -23.50
N HIS A 365 6.91 -16.34 -24.31
CA HIS A 365 7.54 -17.66 -24.39
C HIS A 365 9.03 -17.48 -24.77
N PRO A 366 10.00 -18.06 -24.03
CA PRO A 366 11.44 -17.86 -24.25
C PRO A 366 11.91 -18.17 -25.67
N GLN A 367 11.24 -19.09 -26.36
CA GLN A 367 11.51 -19.47 -27.75
C GLN A 367 10.65 -18.72 -28.79
N GLY A 368 9.85 -17.73 -28.40
CA GLY A 368 8.97 -16.97 -29.29
C GLY A 368 7.80 -17.76 -29.87
N LEU A 369 7.43 -18.88 -29.24
CA LEU A 369 6.32 -19.73 -29.65
C LEU A 369 4.99 -19.19 -29.10
N THR A 370 3.89 -19.61 -29.71
CA THR A 370 2.55 -19.39 -29.17
C THR A 370 2.26 -20.42 -28.10
N PHE A 371 1.68 -19.99 -26.97
CA PHE A 371 1.40 -20.89 -25.84
C PHE A 371 -0.03 -21.43 -25.92
N ALA A 372 -0.23 -22.66 -25.46
CA ALA A 372 -1.54 -23.19 -25.13
C ALA A 372 -1.80 -22.96 -23.63
N PRO A 373 -2.98 -22.44 -23.21
CA PRO A 373 -3.30 -22.21 -21.79
C PRO A 373 -3.18 -23.47 -20.92
N GLU A 374 -3.51 -24.63 -21.49
CA GLU A 374 -3.36 -25.92 -20.85
C GLU A 374 -1.91 -26.39 -20.75
N GLU A 375 -0.94 -25.69 -21.31
CA GLU A 375 0.49 -26.03 -21.24
C GLU A 375 1.28 -25.03 -20.37
N ILE A 376 0.59 -24.17 -19.63
CA ILE A 376 1.22 -23.29 -18.65
C ILE A 376 1.05 -23.85 -17.26
N ASP A 377 2.12 -23.81 -16.47
CA ASP A 377 2.08 -24.09 -15.06
C ASP A 377 2.75 -22.99 -14.25
N VAL A 378 2.35 -22.84 -12.99
CA VAL A 378 2.86 -21.79 -12.10
C VAL A 378 3.45 -22.45 -10.88
N SER A 379 4.67 -22.06 -10.56
CA SER A 379 5.42 -22.55 -9.41
C SER A 379 5.92 -21.38 -8.57
N VAL A 380 6.14 -21.62 -7.28
CA VAL A 380 6.74 -20.67 -6.35
C VAL A 380 8.09 -21.22 -5.92
N GLY A 381 9.15 -20.45 -6.16
CA GLY A 381 10.49 -20.66 -5.63
C GLY A 381 10.66 -19.94 -4.30
N GLN A 382 11.12 -20.64 -3.27
CA GLN A 382 11.50 -20.04 -1.98
C GLN A 382 12.66 -20.82 -1.38
N GLY A 383 13.74 -20.12 -0.98
CA GLY A 383 14.87 -20.75 -0.29
C GLY A 383 15.57 -21.88 -1.07
N GLY A 384 15.50 -21.86 -2.40
CA GLY A 384 16.06 -22.90 -3.28
C GLY A 384 15.15 -24.12 -3.48
N THR A 385 13.92 -24.11 -2.97
CA THR A 385 12.89 -25.10 -3.27
C THR A 385 11.80 -24.50 -4.16
N THR A 386 11.39 -25.24 -5.19
CA THR A 386 10.30 -24.85 -6.09
C THR A 386 9.09 -25.76 -5.83
N GLU A 387 7.93 -25.16 -5.59
CA GLU A 387 6.66 -25.87 -5.40
C GLU A 387 5.63 -25.42 -6.43
N ARG A 388 4.93 -26.39 -7.04
CA ARG A 388 3.89 -26.15 -8.03
C ARG A 388 2.56 -25.72 -7.38
N LEU A 389 1.90 -24.72 -7.95
CA LEU A 389 0.53 -24.33 -7.62
C LEU A 389 -0.47 -25.09 -8.50
N ASP A 390 -1.61 -25.47 -7.92
CA ASP A 390 -2.67 -26.15 -8.66
C ASP A 390 -3.46 -25.16 -9.52
N TYR A 391 -3.87 -25.53 -10.73
CA TYR A 391 -4.82 -24.70 -11.47
C TYR A 391 -6.24 -24.97 -10.97
N ASP A 392 -6.97 -23.92 -10.58
CA ASP A 392 -8.34 -24.01 -10.12
C ASP A 392 -9.11 -22.74 -10.53
N GLU A 393 -9.94 -22.86 -11.56
CA GLU A 393 -10.75 -21.75 -12.08
C GLU A 393 -11.72 -21.18 -11.02
N ALA A 394 -12.16 -22.01 -10.08
CA ALA A 394 -13.08 -21.64 -9.01
C ALA A 394 -12.37 -21.14 -7.74
N CYS A 395 -11.03 -21.25 -7.66
CA CYS A 395 -10.27 -20.97 -6.44
C CYS A 395 -10.81 -21.72 -5.21
N SER A 396 -11.12 -23.00 -5.35
CA SER A 396 -11.57 -23.86 -4.24
C SER A 396 -10.41 -24.43 -3.42
N SER A 397 -9.18 -24.35 -3.93
CA SER A 397 -7.98 -24.91 -3.32
C SER A 397 -7.03 -23.82 -2.81
N ASP A 398 -6.52 -23.97 -1.59
CA ASP A 398 -5.71 -22.94 -0.90
C ASP A 398 -4.38 -22.60 -1.59
N ARG A 399 -3.88 -23.47 -2.48
CA ARG A 399 -2.61 -23.29 -3.22
C ARG A 399 -2.85 -23.32 -4.72
N SER A 400 -3.74 -22.47 -5.20
CA SER A 400 -4.15 -22.47 -6.60
C SER A 400 -4.04 -21.14 -7.34
N TRP A 401 -4.14 -21.22 -8.66
CA TRP A 401 -4.17 -20.09 -9.59
C TRP A 401 -5.17 -20.35 -10.72
N ARG A 402 -5.59 -19.28 -11.40
CA ARG A 402 -6.51 -19.32 -12.55
C ARG A 402 -6.10 -18.31 -13.63
N TYR A 403 -6.82 -18.29 -14.75
CA TYR A 403 -6.73 -17.19 -15.71
C TYR A 403 -7.75 -16.09 -15.40
N THR A 404 -7.39 -14.85 -15.70
CA THR A 404 -8.35 -13.74 -15.72
C THR A 404 -9.43 -13.98 -16.79
N SER A 405 -10.64 -13.46 -16.55
CA SER A 405 -11.83 -13.75 -17.36
C SER A 405 -11.88 -13.07 -18.74
N ALA A 406 -10.82 -12.38 -19.18
CA ALA A 406 -10.78 -11.65 -20.45
C ALA A 406 -9.99 -12.44 -21.49
N ASP A 407 -10.65 -12.85 -22.58
CA ASP A 407 -10.06 -13.75 -23.59
C ASP A 407 -8.91 -13.15 -24.40
N ASP A 408 -8.86 -11.82 -24.57
CA ASP A 408 -7.88 -11.16 -25.45
C ASP A 408 -6.59 -10.72 -24.71
N GLU A 409 -6.62 -10.64 -23.37
CA GLU A 409 -5.49 -10.27 -22.49
C GLU A 409 -5.47 -11.18 -21.24
N ARG A 410 -5.41 -12.50 -21.46
CA ARG A 410 -5.35 -13.47 -20.35
C ARG A 410 -4.09 -13.28 -19.51
N ALA A 411 -4.28 -13.17 -18.20
CA ALA A 411 -3.22 -13.09 -17.19
C ALA A 411 -3.39 -14.22 -16.16
N ILE A 412 -2.31 -14.56 -15.44
CA ILE A 412 -2.34 -15.53 -14.35
C ILE A 412 -2.83 -14.81 -13.10
N GLU A 413 -3.90 -15.29 -12.46
CA GLU A 413 -4.41 -14.76 -11.20
C GLU A 413 -4.25 -15.83 -10.10
N LEU A 414 -3.45 -15.54 -9.08
CA LEU A 414 -3.32 -16.34 -7.88
C LEU A 414 -4.63 -16.27 -7.08
N CYS A 415 -5.11 -17.43 -6.64
CA CYS A 415 -6.27 -17.48 -5.77
C CYS A 415 -5.95 -16.86 -4.39
N PRO A 416 -6.97 -16.37 -3.65
CA PRO A 416 -6.76 -15.50 -2.48
C PRO A 416 -5.78 -16.06 -1.43
N GLU A 417 -5.93 -17.33 -1.08
CA GLU A 417 -5.11 -18.02 -0.08
C GLU A 417 -3.66 -18.20 -0.57
N ALA A 418 -3.49 -18.58 -1.84
CA ALA A 418 -2.18 -18.74 -2.45
C ALA A 418 -1.44 -17.40 -2.50
N CYS A 419 -2.13 -16.35 -2.95
CA CYS A 419 -1.60 -15.00 -3.01
C CYS A 419 -1.18 -14.48 -1.64
N ALA A 420 -2.04 -14.62 -0.62
CA ALA A 420 -1.71 -14.21 0.74
C ALA A 420 -0.46 -14.93 1.28
N SER A 421 -0.32 -16.23 0.99
CA SER A 421 0.85 -17.01 1.41
C SER A 421 2.15 -16.53 0.76
N ILE A 422 2.10 -16.20 -0.54
CA ILE A 422 3.25 -15.72 -1.31
C ILE A 422 3.64 -14.31 -0.86
N LEU A 423 2.67 -13.41 -0.68
CA LEU A 423 2.92 -12.04 -0.19
C LEU A 423 3.51 -12.01 1.23
N SER A 424 3.22 -13.02 2.06
CA SER A 424 3.82 -13.16 3.39
C SER A 424 5.24 -13.74 3.40
N SER A 425 5.69 -14.27 2.26
CA SER A 425 6.95 -15.00 2.13
C SER A 425 8.03 -14.11 1.50
N ALA A 426 8.94 -13.57 2.33
CA ALA A 426 10.08 -12.81 1.84
C ALA A 426 10.95 -13.68 0.90
N GLY A 427 11.26 -13.15 -0.28
CA GLY A 427 12.06 -13.83 -1.31
C GLY A 427 11.34 -14.95 -2.06
N ALA A 428 9.99 -14.95 -2.08
CA ALA A 428 9.24 -15.84 -2.96
C ALA A 428 9.28 -15.33 -4.41
N GLU A 429 9.66 -16.21 -5.34
CA GLU A 429 9.72 -15.94 -6.77
C GLU A 429 8.67 -16.78 -7.49
N LEU A 430 7.94 -16.20 -8.45
CA LEU A 430 6.98 -16.91 -9.26
C LEU A 430 7.62 -17.32 -10.59
N GLN A 431 7.49 -18.60 -10.93
CA GLN A 431 8.00 -19.19 -12.15
C GLN A 431 6.82 -19.65 -13.01
N VAL A 432 6.74 -19.12 -14.22
CA VAL A 432 5.80 -19.60 -15.25
C VAL A 432 6.52 -20.63 -16.09
N ASN A 433 6.07 -21.87 -16.01
CA ASN A 433 6.64 -23.02 -16.70
C ASN A 433 5.80 -23.29 -17.95
N PHE A 434 6.46 -23.24 -19.12
CA PHE A 434 5.88 -23.64 -20.38
C PHE A 434 6.15 -25.14 -20.58
N LEU A 435 5.12 -25.94 -20.38
CA LEU A 435 5.14 -27.39 -20.42
C LEU A 435 5.08 -27.92 -21.86
N CYS A 436 5.53 -29.16 -22.03
CA CYS A 436 5.50 -29.86 -23.32
C CYS A 436 4.29 -30.77 -23.53
N ALA A 437 3.44 -30.86 -22.51
CA ALA A 437 2.18 -31.55 -22.55
C ALA A 437 1.20 -30.80 -21.64
N PRO A 438 -0.11 -30.98 -21.84
CA PRO A 438 -1.10 -30.36 -20.98
C PRO A 438 -0.85 -30.68 -19.50
N ARG A 439 -1.01 -29.67 -18.65
CA ARG A 439 -0.90 -29.79 -17.19
C ARG A 439 -1.77 -30.94 -16.67
N PRO A 440 -1.29 -31.72 -15.69
CA PRO A 440 -2.08 -32.78 -15.10
C PRO A 440 -3.38 -32.20 -14.50
N ILE A 441 -4.53 -32.76 -14.89
CA ILE A 441 -5.81 -32.43 -14.27
C ILE A 441 -5.88 -33.21 -12.96
N LYS A 442 -5.98 -32.50 -11.83
CA LYS A 442 -6.22 -33.11 -10.52
C LYS A 442 -7.71 -33.34 -10.27
#